data_AF-A0A161FK91-F1
#
_entry.id   AF-A0A161FK91-F1
#
_cell.length_a   1.000
_cell.length_b   1.000
_cell.length_c   1.000
_cell.angle_alpha   90.00
_cell.angle_beta   90.00
_cell.angle_gamma   90.00
#
_symmetry.space_group_name_H-M   'P 1'
#
loop_
_entity.id
_entity.type
_entity.pdbx_description
1 polymer ?
#
loop_
_entity_poly.entity_id
_entity_poly.type
_entity_poly.pdbx_seq_one_letter_code
_entity_poly.pdbx_strand_id
1 'polypeptide(L)'
;FDDGSAFGGGLPFSGYSPLQGNHNKCPDENFCKGIKNVLSCPPKNSTGRNGDWISVAVKESSTTNKGVLVPPRRTKLCLRNINKVWHRIKDEKNFKEEFVKVALGESNALMKHYKEKNLNALTAIKYGFSDMGDIIKGTDLIDYQITKNIN
;
A
#
# COMPACT_ATOMS: atom_id res chain seq x y z
N PHE A 1 -20.00 1.75 -11.88
CA PHE A 1 -19.50 2.23 -13.18
C PHE A 1 -18.04 1.85 -13.27
N ASP A 2 -17.71 0.91 -14.14
CA ASP A 2 -16.33 0.66 -14.58
C ASP A 2 -15.97 1.80 -15.54
N ASP A 3 -15.04 2.66 -15.13
CA ASP A 3 -14.54 3.77 -15.96
C ASP A 3 -13.31 3.36 -16.79
N GLY A 4 -12.97 2.06 -16.80
CA GLY A 4 -11.79 1.54 -17.46
C GLY A 4 -10.47 1.98 -16.81
N SER A 5 -10.52 2.67 -15.66
CA SER A 5 -9.33 2.94 -14.87
C SER A 5 -8.91 1.66 -14.15
N ALA A 6 -7.61 1.39 -14.12
CA ALA A 6 -7.06 0.22 -13.41
C ALA A 6 -7.34 0.24 -11.89
N PHE A 7 -7.87 1.35 -11.36
CA PHE A 7 -7.93 1.65 -9.94
C PHE A 7 -9.31 2.12 -9.45
N GLY A 8 -10.37 1.99 -10.25
CA GLY A 8 -11.77 2.02 -9.78
C GLY A 8 -12.15 3.21 -8.90
N GLY A 9 -11.55 4.38 -9.14
CA GLY A 9 -11.81 5.60 -8.40
C GLY A 9 -12.71 6.50 -9.23
N GLY A 10 -14.02 6.48 -8.97
CA GLY A 10 -15.03 7.31 -9.64
C GLY A 10 -14.87 8.81 -9.37
N LEU A 11 -13.77 9.41 -9.84
CA LEU A 11 -13.64 10.85 -10.00
C LEU A 11 -14.08 11.20 -11.42
N PRO A 12 -14.95 12.20 -11.61
CA PRO A 12 -15.38 12.62 -12.93
C PRO A 12 -14.15 13.02 -13.75
N PHE A 13 -14.14 12.60 -15.02
CA PHE A 13 -13.17 12.95 -16.05
C PHE A 13 -13.07 14.48 -16.19
N SER A 14 -12.29 15.11 -15.31
CA SER A 14 -11.79 16.46 -15.52
C SER A 14 -10.63 16.34 -16.51
N GLY A 15 -10.69 17.10 -17.60
CA GLY A 15 -9.61 17.23 -18.59
C GLY A 15 -8.28 17.73 -18.02
N TYR A 16 -8.22 18.03 -16.71
CA TYR A 16 -7.04 18.43 -15.95
C TYR A 16 -6.82 17.56 -14.71
N SER A 17 -7.16 16.27 -14.74
CA SER A 17 -6.83 15.39 -13.63
C SER A 17 -5.32 15.12 -13.63
N PRO A 18 -4.58 15.46 -12.56
CA PRO A 18 -3.15 15.13 -12.44
C PRO A 18 -2.89 13.60 -12.37
N LEU A 19 -3.96 12.81 -12.35
CA LEU A 19 -3.97 11.34 -12.41
C LEU A 19 -4.12 10.80 -13.85
N GLN A 20 -3.95 11.64 -14.89
CA GLN A 20 -3.99 11.25 -16.31
C GLN A 20 -2.79 10.37 -16.72
N GLY A 21 -2.71 9.17 -16.13
CA GLY A 21 -1.85 8.09 -16.58
C GLY A 21 -2.71 7.00 -17.21
N ASN A 22 -2.57 6.74 -18.51
CA ASN A 22 -2.86 5.40 -19.01
C ASN A 22 -1.78 4.43 -18.46
N HIS A 23 -1.90 3.11 -18.69
CA HIS A 23 -0.95 2.11 -18.21
C HIS A 23 0.55 2.37 -18.54
N ASN A 24 0.84 3.34 -19.41
CA ASN A 24 2.18 3.70 -19.88
C ASN A 24 2.61 5.15 -19.55
N LYS A 25 1.80 5.95 -18.84
CA LYS A 25 2.12 7.34 -18.51
C LYS A 25 2.20 7.56 -17.00
N CYS A 26 3.30 8.13 -16.55
CA CYS A 26 3.50 8.55 -15.16
C CYS A 26 2.67 9.81 -14.85
N PRO A 27 2.32 10.05 -13.57
CA PRO A 27 1.72 11.31 -13.14
C PRO A 27 2.61 12.53 -13.44
N ASP A 28 2.01 13.71 -13.50
CA ASP A 28 2.72 14.97 -13.68
C ASP A 28 3.80 15.20 -12.60
N GLU A 29 4.93 15.80 -12.97
CA GLU A 29 6.04 16.03 -12.04
C GLU A 29 5.63 16.98 -10.91
N ASN A 30 4.76 17.97 -11.18
CA ASN A 30 4.27 18.90 -10.16
C ASN A 30 3.33 18.21 -9.17
N PHE A 31 2.57 17.22 -9.63
CA PHE A 31 1.81 16.35 -8.74
C PHE A 31 2.75 15.58 -7.80
N CYS A 32 3.83 15.01 -8.34
CA CYS A 32 4.80 14.27 -7.54
C CYS A 32 5.55 15.17 -6.53
N LYS A 33 5.89 16.42 -6.89
CA LYS A 33 6.61 17.38 -6.02
C LYS A 33 5.86 17.71 -4.73
N GLY A 34 4.52 17.63 -4.74
CA GLY A 34 3.69 17.87 -3.55
C GLY A 34 3.75 16.76 -2.50
N ILE A 35 4.21 15.56 -2.87
CA ILE A 35 4.19 14.39 -2.00
C ILE A 35 5.52 14.25 -1.27
N LYS A 36 5.50 14.52 0.04
CA LYS A 36 6.69 14.35 0.88
C LYS A 36 6.95 12.88 1.17
N ASN A 37 8.21 12.47 1.04
CA ASN A 37 8.64 11.13 1.40
C ASN A 37 8.44 10.86 2.89
N VAL A 38 7.99 9.65 3.18
CA VAL A 38 7.88 9.17 4.56
C VAL A 38 9.26 8.75 5.06
N LEU A 39 9.66 9.31 6.20
CA LEU A 39 11.01 9.16 6.76
C LEU A 39 11.39 7.72 7.16
N SER A 40 10.43 6.80 7.33
CA SER A 40 10.76 5.46 7.80
C SER A 40 9.74 4.39 7.41
N CYS A 41 10.00 3.68 6.31
CA CYS A 41 9.35 2.41 5.98
C CYS A 41 10.23 1.23 6.40
N PRO A 42 9.65 0.07 6.77
CA PRO A 42 10.42 -1.13 7.06
C PRO A 42 11.26 -1.56 5.84
N PRO A 43 12.50 -2.05 6.03
CA PRO A 43 13.27 -2.62 4.94
C PRO A 43 12.53 -3.83 4.37
N LYS A 44 12.58 -3.99 3.04
CA LYS A 44 11.91 -5.09 2.31
C LYS A 44 12.77 -6.34 2.24
N ASN A 45 13.51 -6.64 3.30
CA ASN A 45 14.41 -7.78 3.36
C ASN A 45 13.65 -9.12 3.44
N SER A 46 13.15 -9.60 2.30
CA SER A 46 12.77 -11.01 2.16
C SER A 46 14.01 -11.82 1.79
N THR A 47 14.23 -12.92 2.52
CA THR A 47 15.38 -13.80 2.29
C THR A 47 15.11 -14.81 1.17
N GLY A 48 13.84 -14.97 0.78
CA GLY A 48 13.41 -15.96 -0.21
C GLY A 48 13.50 -17.39 0.31
N ARG A 49 13.58 -17.58 1.63
CA ARG A 49 13.74 -18.88 2.30
C ARG A 49 12.43 -19.34 2.95
N ASN A 50 12.35 -20.63 3.27
CA ASN A 50 11.27 -21.21 4.09
C ASN A 50 11.11 -20.42 5.40
N GLY A 51 9.89 -19.99 5.71
CA GLY A 51 9.55 -19.21 6.93
C GLY A 51 9.25 -17.73 6.69
N ASP A 52 9.53 -17.21 5.50
CA ASP A 52 9.20 -15.82 5.12
C ASP A 52 7.66 -15.60 5.06
N TRP A 53 6.90 -16.62 4.68
CA TRP A 53 5.43 -16.62 4.66
C TRP A 53 4.87 -17.13 5.99
N ILE A 54 3.93 -16.38 6.59
CA ILE A 54 3.41 -16.67 7.93
C ILE A 54 1.89 -16.87 7.91
N SER A 55 1.35 -17.76 8.75
CA SER A 55 -0.10 -17.98 8.92
C SER A 55 -0.67 -17.36 10.21
N VAL A 56 0.18 -17.11 11.21
CA VAL A 56 -0.24 -16.76 12.58
C VAL A 56 -0.97 -15.42 12.71
N ALA A 57 -0.78 -14.51 11.76
CA ALA A 57 -1.37 -13.18 11.79
C ALA A 57 -2.73 -13.09 11.05
N VAL A 58 -3.22 -14.21 10.48
CA VAL A 58 -4.45 -14.23 9.70
C VAL A 58 -5.66 -14.35 10.62
N LYS A 59 -6.67 -13.48 10.41
CA LYS A 59 -7.98 -13.54 11.07
C LYS A 59 -8.61 -14.91 10.80
N GLU A 60 -9.19 -15.55 11.79
CA GLU A 60 -9.88 -16.85 11.59
C GLU A 60 -8.99 -17.93 10.94
N SER A 61 -7.68 -17.92 11.24
CA SER A 61 -6.69 -18.86 10.68
C SER A 61 -6.94 -20.33 11.03
N SER A 62 -7.76 -20.60 12.04
CA SER A 62 -8.17 -21.97 12.43
C SER A 62 -9.48 -22.42 11.77
N THR A 63 -10.22 -21.51 11.13
CA THR A 63 -11.56 -21.75 10.58
C THR A 63 -11.62 -21.31 9.11
N THR A 64 -12.26 -20.17 8.81
CA THR A 64 -12.58 -19.70 7.47
C THR A 64 -11.35 -19.45 6.61
N ASN A 65 -10.28 -18.93 7.22
CA ASN A 65 -9.03 -18.60 6.53
C ASN A 65 -7.93 -19.64 6.78
N LYS A 66 -8.31 -20.89 7.06
CA LYS A 66 -7.35 -21.98 7.27
C LYS A 66 -6.51 -22.20 6.01
N GLY A 67 -5.19 -22.21 6.19
CA GLY A 67 -4.22 -22.42 5.11
C GLY A 67 -3.80 -21.15 4.36
N VAL A 68 -4.40 -19.99 4.67
CA VAL A 68 -3.95 -18.71 4.12
C VAL A 68 -2.57 -18.36 4.68
N LEU A 69 -1.68 -17.93 3.78
CA LEU A 69 -0.33 -17.50 4.10
C LEU A 69 -0.16 -16.02 3.77
N VAL A 70 0.44 -15.28 4.70
CA VAL A 70 0.74 -13.87 4.55
C VAL A 70 2.06 -13.70 3.81
N PRO A 71 2.09 -12.92 2.71
CA PRO A 71 3.32 -12.60 2.02
C PRO A 71 4.29 -11.78 2.88
N PRO A 72 5.62 -11.99 2.74
CA PRO A 72 6.64 -11.20 3.45
C PRO A 72 6.53 -9.70 3.13
N ARG A 73 6.10 -9.38 1.91
CA ARG A 73 5.82 -8.03 1.46
C ARG A 73 4.74 -7.35 2.31
N ARG A 74 3.65 -8.06 2.60
CA ARG A 74 2.50 -7.58 3.38
C ARG A 74 2.83 -7.45 4.87
N THR A 75 3.65 -8.35 5.43
CA THR A 75 4.11 -8.22 6.84
C THR A 75 4.98 -6.98 7.07
N LYS A 76 5.68 -6.53 6.02
CA LYS A 76 6.53 -5.33 6.04
C LYS A 76 5.87 -4.12 5.37
N LEU A 77 4.56 -4.14 5.13
CA LEU A 77 3.84 -3.03 4.50
C LEU A 77 4.09 -1.73 5.29
N CYS A 78 4.43 -0.65 4.59
CA CYS A 78 4.68 0.63 5.25
C CYS A 78 3.36 1.19 5.75
N LEU A 79 3.03 1.00 7.04
CA LEU A 79 1.84 1.61 7.66
C LEU A 79 2.19 2.33 8.97
N ARG A 80 3.37 2.09 9.54
CA ARG A 80 3.74 2.60 10.87
C ARG A 80 3.57 4.11 11.02
N ASN A 81 3.78 4.87 9.95
CA ASN A 81 3.70 6.33 10.00
C ASN A 81 2.27 6.82 10.14
N ILE A 82 1.29 6.14 9.53
CA ILE A 82 -0.12 6.51 9.67
C ILE A 82 -0.57 6.40 11.13
N ASN A 83 -0.12 5.36 11.84
CA ASN A 83 -0.43 5.21 13.27
C ASN A 83 0.23 6.26 14.14
N LYS A 84 1.47 6.65 13.82
CA LYS A 84 2.16 7.71 14.57
C LYS A 84 1.43 9.03 14.47
N VAL A 85 0.85 9.33 13.31
CA VAL A 85 0.16 10.61 13.06
C VAL A 85 -1.35 10.50 13.22
N TRP A 86 -1.90 9.32 13.57
CA TRP A 86 -3.34 9.06 13.64
C TRP A 86 -4.08 10.09 14.50
N HIS A 87 -3.54 10.42 15.68
CA HIS A 87 -4.09 11.44 16.57
C HIS A 87 -4.16 12.87 15.98
N ARG A 88 -3.47 13.12 14.86
CA ARG A 88 -3.46 14.41 14.14
C ARG A 88 -4.37 14.39 12.92
N ILE A 89 -4.80 13.22 12.47
CA ILE A 89 -5.73 13.08 11.35
C ILE A 89 -7.13 13.38 11.88
N LYS A 90 -7.67 14.53 11.49
CA LYS A 90 -8.98 15.01 11.97
C LYS A 90 -10.10 14.91 10.94
N ASP A 91 -9.74 14.71 9.68
CA ASP A 91 -10.67 14.70 8.55
C ASP A 91 -10.14 13.84 7.40
N GLU A 92 -11.02 13.56 6.45
CA GLU A 92 -10.74 12.74 5.28
C GLU A 92 -9.61 13.31 4.40
N LYS A 93 -9.49 14.63 4.31
CA LYS A 93 -8.47 15.28 3.50
C LYS A 93 -7.08 15.02 4.09
N ASN A 94 -6.92 15.26 5.38
CA ASN A 94 -5.69 14.97 6.13
C ASN A 94 -5.35 13.48 6.07
N PHE A 95 -6.35 12.60 6.16
CA PHE A 95 -6.15 11.17 5.99
C PHE A 95 -5.60 10.83 4.60
N LYS A 96 -6.22 11.33 3.53
CA LYS A 96 -5.76 11.11 2.15
C LYS A 96 -4.33 11.59 1.94
N GLU A 97 -3.99 12.78 2.46
CA GLU A 97 -2.63 13.33 2.35
C GLU A 97 -1.59 12.45 3.06
N GLU A 98 -1.87 11.99 4.28
CA GLU A 98 -0.97 11.08 5.00
C GLU A 98 -0.89 9.70 4.34
N PHE A 99 -2.02 9.19 3.83
CA PHE A 99 -2.08 7.91 3.15
C PHE A 99 -1.26 7.89 1.85
N VAL A 100 -1.34 8.96 1.04
CA VAL A 100 -0.55 9.09 -0.19
C VAL A 100 0.96 9.12 0.12
N LYS A 101 1.39 9.81 1.19
CA LYS A 101 2.79 9.77 1.64
C LYS A 101 3.22 8.34 1.97
N VAL A 102 2.37 7.60 2.67
CA VAL A 102 2.61 6.21 3.06
C VAL A 102 2.71 5.29 1.83
N ALA A 103 1.83 5.44 0.84
CA ALA A 103 1.88 4.71 -0.42
C ALA A 103 3.17 5.00 -1.23
N LEU A 104 3.62 6.26 -1.23
CA LEU A 104 4.90 6.64 -1.84
C LEU A 104 6.08 5.98 -1.13
N GLY A 105 6.09 5.99 0.20
CA GLY A 105 7.12 5.35 1.01
C GLY A 105 7.21 3.83 0.76
N GLU A 106 6.06 3.14 0.68
CA GLU A 106 6.00 1.72 0.31
C GLU A 106 6.60 1.48 -1.08
N SER A 107 6.17 2.27 -2.06
CA SER A 107 6.62 2.14 -3.45
C SER A 107 8.13 2.35 -3.58
N ASN A 108 8.69 3.35 -2.88
CA ASN A 108 10.12 3.61 -2.87
C ASN A 108 10.92 2.48 -2.20
N ALA A 109 10.42 1.92 -1.10
CA ALA A 109 11.05 0.80 -0.42
C ALA A 109 11.06 -0.47 -1.30
N LEU A 110 9.95 -0.76 -1.98
CA LEU A 110 9.86 -1.87 -2.95
C LEU A 110 10.78 -1.63 -4.15
N MET A 111 10.75 -0.44 -4.73
CA MET A 111 11.60 -0.09 -5.87
C MET A 111 13.08 -0.27 -5.54
N LYS A 112 13.53 0.20 -4.37
CA LYS A 112 14.92 0.02 -3.92
C LYS A 112 15.28 -1.47 -3.83
N HIS A 113 14.48 -2.27 -3.12
CA HIS A 113 14.78 -3.69 -2.91
C HIS A 113 14.78 -4.53 -4.18
N TYR A 114 13.81 -4.29 -5.06
CA TYR A 114 13.66 -5.10 -6.28
C TYR A 114 14.63 -4.65 -7.39
N LYS A 115 15.01 -3.37 -7.44
CA LYS A 115 16.12 -2.90 -8.31
C LYS A 115 17.44 -3.55 -7.93
N GLU A 116 17.77 -3.58 -6.64
CA GLU A 116 18.99 -4.26 -6.14
C GLU A 116 19.03 -5.76 -6.51
N LYS A 117 17.86 -6.38 -6.74
CA LYS A 117 17.71 -7.79 -7.11
C LYS A 117 17.44 -8.05 -8.60
N ASN A 118 17.43 -7.03 -9.46
CA ASN A 118 17.05 -7.14 -10.88
C ASN A 118 15.67 -7.80 -11.11
N LEU A 119 14.72 -7.56 -10.22
CA LEU A 119 13.37 -8.12 -10.28
C LEU A 119 12.33 -7.06 -10.69
N ASN A 120 11.18 -7.51 -11.20
CA ASN A 120 10.08 -6.60 -11.57
C ASN A 120 9.43 -5.94 -10.34
N ALA A 121 9.88 -4.73 -10.02
CA ALA A 121 9.37 -3.93 -8.90
C ALA A 121 7.89 -3.52 -9.08
N LEU A 122 7.41 -3.36 -10.31
CA LEU A 122 6.03 -2.89 -10.59
C LEU A 122 4.99 -3.90 -10.10
N THR A 123 5.28 -5.19 -10.24
CA THR A 123 4.39 -6.25 -9.73
C THR A 123 4.26 -6.18 -8.21
N ALA A 124 5.38 -5.97 -7.50
CA ALA A 124 5.36 -5.83 -6.05
C ALA A 124 4.58 -4.57 -5.61
N ILE A 125 4.71 -3.46 -6.34
CA ILE A 125 3.96 -2.22 -6.10
C ILE A 125 2.46 -2.45 -6.30
N LYS A 126 2.04 -3.15 -7.36
CA LYS A 126 0.63 -3.49 -7.60
C LYS A 126 0.03 -4.28 -6.43
N TYR A 127 0.74 -5.29 -5.93
CA TYR A 127 0.29 -6.04 -4.77
C TYR A 127 0.25 -5.19 -3.48
N GLY A 128 1.22 -4.28 -3.28
CA GLY A 128 1.20 -3.33 -2.17
C GLY A 128 -0.01 -2.39 -2.23
N PHE A 129 -0.36 -1.93 -3.43
CA PHE A 129 -1.55 -1.12 -3.65
C PHE A 129 -2.84 -1.88 -3.32
N SER A 130 -2.97 -3.13 -3.78
CA SER A 130 -4.13 -3.97 -3.46
C SER A 130 -4.30 -4.17 -1.95
N ASP A 131 -3.22 -4.53 -1.23
CA ASP A 131 -3.26 -4.69 0.22
C ASP A 131 -3.70 -3.40 0.93
N MET A 132 -3.17 -2.26 0.51
CA MET A 132 -3.54 -0.94 1.03
C MET A 132 -5.03 -0.65 0.83
N GLY A 133 -5.58 -1.03 -0.32
CA GLY A 133 -7.00 -0.92 -0.61
C GLY A 133 -7.85 -1.84 0.28
N ASP A 134 -7.44 -3.08 0.49
CA ASP A 134 -8.16 -4.01 1.38
C ASP A 134 -8.10 -3.59 2.85
N ILE A 135 -7.00 -2.95 3.28
CA ILE A 135 -6.92 -2.34 4.60
C ILE A 135 -7.99 -1.26 4.72
N ILE A 136 -7.98 -0.24 3.86
CA ILE A 136 -8.95 0.87 3.92
C ILE A 136 -10.40 0.37 3.89
N LYS A 137 -10.69 -0.65 3.08
CA LYS A 137 -12.06 -1.21 2.97
C LYS A 137 -12.48 -2.08 4.15
N GLY A 138 -11.56 -2.44 5.06
CA GLY A 138 -11.85 -3.38 6.13
C GLY A 138 -11.80 -4.87 5.75
N THR A 139 -11.43 -5.18 4.50
CA THR A 139 -11.42 -6.55 3.95
C THR A 139 -10.08 -7.27 4.09
N ASP A 140 -9.03 -6.57 4.58
CA ASP A 140 -7.73 -7.20 4.82
C ASP A 140 -7.82 -8.33 5.84
N LEU A 141 -7.26 -9.49 5.48
CA LEU A 141 -7.35 -10.73 6.24
C LEU A 141 -6.40 -10.79 7.44
N ILE A 142 -5.61 -9.74 7.68
CA ILE A 142 -4.57 -9.75 8.71
C ILE A 142 -5.02 -8.98 9.95
N ASP A 143 -4.86 -9.59 11.11
CA ASP A 143 -5.14 -8.96 12.40
C ASP A 143 -3.86 -8.34 12.99
N TYR A 144 -3.48 -7.16 12.48
CA TYR A 144 -2.46 -6.34 13.13
C TYR A 144 -3.12 -5.23 13.93
N GLN A 145 -2.64 -4.98 15.15
CA GLN A 145 -3.03 -3.78 15.90
C GLN A 145 -2.76 -2.49 15.12
N ILE A 146 -1.80 -2.54 14.18
CA ILE A 146 -1.44 -1.42 13.33
C ILE A 146 -2.58 -0.99 12.39
N THR A 147 -3.47 -1.88 11.98
CA THR A 147 -4.58 -1.55 11.07
C THR A 147 -5.88 -1.20 11.82
N LYS A 148 -5.96 -1.46 13.14
CA LYS A 148 -7.16 -1.20 13.95
C LYS A 148 -7.55 0.27 14.06
N ASN A 149 -6.60 1.17 13.91
CA ASN A 149 -6.92 2.60 13.89
C ASN A 149 -7.43 3.05 12.53
N ILE A 150 -7.14 2.33 11.44
CA ILE A 150 -7.48 2.76 10.08
C ILE A 150 -8.92 2.35 9.71
N ASN A 151 -9.41 1.27 10.30
CA ASN A 151 -10.66 0.59 9.97
C ASN A 151 -11.73 0.79 11.05
#